data_AF-A0A1V6RAS9-F1
#
_entry.id   AF-A0A1V6RAS9-F1
#
_cell.length_a   1.000
_cell.length_b   1.000
_cell.length_c   1.000
_cell.angle_alpha   90.00
_cell.angle_beta   90.00
_cell.angle_gamma   90.00
#
_symmetry.space_group_name_H-M   'P 1'
#
loop_
_entity.id
_entity.type
_entity.pdbx_description
1 polymer ?
#
loop_
_entity_poly.entity_id
_entity_poly.type
_entity_poly.pdbx_seq_one_letter_code
_entity_poly.pdbx_strand_id
1 'polypeptide(L)'
;MEPPSTTYPAPVVGEDEDQPGFWAYSALSNPWPRGRRVRERPHTLLHALQTAPLRHEPGLRTLRNGEDFYYTVGTKTANIEALLVQSVGEKIDIEEACDFCQQFQGPFTSCVISADLRHLLPTCANCHWGLKGKQCSFIIQPPAPHTAIQQTEKPGTSMTLQELDETLAKEILARDSVMAVLRSHNRRIEELRATKATMQASEQQDNVAGANLHN
;
A
#
# COMPACT_ATOMS: atom_id res chain seq x y z
N MET A 1 -15.13 26.35 1.23
CA MET A 1 -14.12 25.28 1.42
C MET A 1 -14.88 23.98 1.41
N GLU A 2 -14.79 23.23 0.32
CA GLU A 2 -15.29 21.84 0.30
C GLU A 2 -14.47 21.00 1.28
N PRO A 3 -15.08 20.07 2.03
CA PRO A 3 -14.33 19.09 2.81
C PRO A 3 -13.54 18.20 1.86
N PRO A 4 -12.29 17.80 2.18
CA PRO A 4 -11.57 16.83 1.38
C PRO A 4 -12.37 15.52 1.30
N SER A 5 -12.66 15.10 0.07
CA SER A 5 -13.34 13.86 -0.27
C SER A 5 -12.59 12.64 0.25
N THR A 6 -13.27 11.84 1.08
CA THR A 6 -13.03 10.43 1.45
C THR A 6 -11.70 9.81 0.95
N THR A 7 -10.70 9.72 1.83
CA THR A 7 -9.29 9.48 1.48
C THR A 7 -8.86 8.00 1.33
N TYR A 8 -9.78 7.03 1.19
CA TYR A 8 -9.44 5.61 0.98
C TYR A 8 -10.11 5.05 -0.27
N PRO A 9 -9.36 4.48 -1.24
CA PRO A 9 -9.95 3.88 -2.43
C PRO A 9 -10.79 2.66 -2.06
N ALA A 10 -11.79 2.36 -2.89
CA ALA A 10 -12.56 1.13 -2.75
C ALA A 10 -11.62 -0.10 -2.81
N PRO A 11 -11.76 -1.09 -1.91
CA PRO A 11 -11.02 -2.34 -2.04
C PRO A 11 -11.42 -3.10 -3.29
N VAL A 12 -10.49 -3.92 -3.81
CA VAL A 12 -10.79 -4.89 -4.85
C VAL A 12 -11.84 -5.87 -4.32
N VAL A 13 -12.85 -6.20 -5.13
CA VAL A 13 -13.92 -7.13 -4.73
C VAL A 13 -14.12 -8.22 -5.77
N GLY A 14 -14.18 -9.47 -5.30
CA GLY A 14 -14.51 -10.65 -6.11
C GLY A 14 -13.30 -11.51 -6.47
N GLU A 15 -12.17 -10.89 -6.79
CA GLU A 15 -10.89 -11.56 -7.07
C GLU A 15 -9.74 -10.76 -6.45
N ASP A 16 -8.59 -11.40 -6.23
CA ASP A 16 -7.36 -10.69 -5.87
C ASP A 16 -6.70 -10.13 -7.15
N GLU A 17 -6.02 -8.98 -7.06
CA GLU A 17 -5.19 -8.52 -8.17
C GLU A 17 -3.76 -8.99 -8.01
N ASP A 18 -3.11 -9.43 -9.10
CA ASP A 18 -1.75 -9.94 -9.04
C ASP A 18 -0.70 -8.88 -8.68
N GLN A 19 -0.99 -7.59 -8.90
CA GLN A 19 -0.06 -6.51 -8.57
C GLN A 19 -0.42 -5.87 -7.24
N PRO A 20 0.55 -5.66 -6.32
CA PRO A 20 0.32 -4.91 -5.09
C PRO A 20 -0.20 -3.50 -5.36
N GLY A 21 -1.31 -3.15 -4.71
CA GLY A 21 -1.96 -1.85 -4.83
C GLY A 21 -2.03 -1.11 -3.48
N PHE A 22 -3.01 -0.23 -3.36
CA PHE A 22 -3.15 0.67 -2.21
C PHE A 22 -3.23 -0.08 -0.87
N TRP A 23 -4.00 -1.17 -0.81
CA TRP A 23 -4.21 -1.91 0.43
C TRP A 23 -3.00 -2.75 0.81
N ALA A 24 -2.28 -3.33 -0.16
CA ALA A 24 -1.02 -4.00 0.09
C ALA A 24 0.04 -3.05 0.68
N TYR A 25 0.23 -1.88 0.06
CA TYR A 25 1.16 -0.86 0.59
C TYR A 25 0.69 -0.28 1.93
N SER A 26 -0.61 -0.15 2.15
CA SER A 26 -1.17 0.25 3.45
C SER A 26 -0.90 -0.80 4.53
N ALA A 27 -1.03 -2.08 4.22
CA ALA A 27 -0.71 -3.17 5.12
C ALA A 27 0.77 -3.12 5.54
N LEU A 28 1.67 -2.92 4.58
CA LEU A 28 3.11 -2.85 4.81
C LEU A 28 3.50 -1.63 5.65
N SER A 29 3.00 -0.45 5.27
CA SER A 29 3.28 0.81 5.98
C SER A 29 2.66 0.86 7.39
N ASN A 30 1.56 0.11 7.59
CA ASN A 30 0.86 -0.06 8.84
C ASN A 30 0.49 1.29 9.52
N PRO A 31 -0.41 2.08 8.89
CA PRO A 31 -0.84 3.38 9.41
C PRO A 31 -1.74 3.29 10.65
N TRP A 32 -2.17 2.08 11.06
CA TRP A 32 -3.09 1.91 12.17
C TRP A 32 -2.38 2.04 13.53
N PRO A 33 -2.92 2.83 14.48
CA PRO A 33 -2.31 3.04 15.80
C PRO A 33 -2.02 1.75 16.58
N ARG A 34 -2.90 0.73 16.46
CA ARG A 34 -2.73 -0.57 17.12
C ARG A 34 -1.56 -1.38 16.56
N GLY A 35 -1.29 -1.27 15.27
CA GLY A 35 -0.18 -1.97 14.62
C GLY A 35 1.17 -1.30 14.87
N ARG A 36 1.23 0.04 14.96
CA ARG A 36 2.49 0.78 15.12
C ARG A 36 3.34 0.32 16.30
N ARG A 37 2.75 0.15 17.48
CA ARG A 37 3.48 -0.27 18.70
C ARG A 37 3.95 -1.73 18.65
N VAL A 38 3.27 -2.58 17.89
CA VAL A 38 3.60 -4.00 17.77
C VAL A 38 4.75 -4.19 16.80
N ARG A 39 4.75 -3.41 15.70
CA ARG A 39 5.77 -3.41 14.65
C ARG A 39 7.20 -3.19 15.15
N GLU A 40 7.35 -2.29 16.12
CA GLU A 40 8.66 -1.89 16.66
C GLU A 40 9.30 -2.98 17.53
N ARG A 41 8.56 -4.04 17.85
CA ARG A 41 9.06 -5.15 18.65
C ARG A 41 9.62 -6.24 17.72
N PRO A 42 10.95 -6.47 17.75
CA PRO A 42 11.52 -7.65 17.12
C PRO A 42 10.83 -8.89 17.71
N HIS A 43 10.60 -9.92 16.90
CA HIS A 43 9.89 -11.17 17.25
C HIS A 43 8.35 -11.15 17.19
N THR A 44 7.71 -10.05 16.81
CA THR A 44 6.27 -10.09 16.51
C THR A 44 6.02 -10.62 15.10
N LEU A 45 4.88 -11.29 14.90
CA LEU A 45 4.44 -11.73 13.57
C LEU A 45 4.40 -10.55 12.60
N LEU A 46 3.87 -9.41 13.04
CA LEU A 46 3.81 -8.20 12.24
C LEU A 46 5.19 -7.70 11.81
N HIS A 47 6.19 -7.75 12.70
CA HIS A 47 7.56 -7.40 12.36
C HIS A 47 8.15 -8.37 11.32
N ALA A 48 7.95 -9.67 11.50
CA ALA A 48 8.45 -10.69 10.57
C ALA A 48 7.79 -10.59 9.18
N LEU A 49 6.50 -10.29 9.10
CA LEU A 49 5.79 -10.13 7.83
C LEU A 49 6.25 -8.91 7.02
N GLN A 50 6.79 -7.88 7.67
CA GLN A 50 7.20 -6.66 6.99
C GLN A 50 8.50 -6.77 6.21
N THR A 51 9.29 -7.80 6.46
CA THR A 51 10.49 -8.09 5.68
C THR A 51 10.17 -8.91 4.43
N ALA A 52 8.94 -9.41 4.31
CA ALA A 52 8.50 -10.18 3.14
C ALA A 52 8.15 -9.23 1.97
N PRO A 53 8.44 -9.62 0.71
CA PRO A 53 8.03 -8.85 -0.45
C PRO A 53 6.51 -8.88 -0.61
N LEU A 54 5.93 -7.74 -1.00
CA LEU A 54 4.52 -7.69 -1.43
C LEU A 54 4.35 -8.52 -2.70
N ARG A 55 3.30 -9.34 -2.73
CA ARG A 55 3.03 -10.26 -3.85
C ARG A 55 1.76 -9.92 -4.62
N HIS A 56 0.71 -9.40 -3.97
CA HIS A 56 -0.58 -9.13 -4.62
C HIS A 56 -1.42 -8.15 -3.81
N GLU A 57 -2.45 -7.58 -4.45
CA GLU A 57 -3.45 -6.75 -3.79
C GLU A 57 -4.56 -7.65 -3.19
N PRO A 58 -4.88 -7.50 -1.89
CA PRO A 58 -5.92 -8.29 -1.25
C PRO A 58 -7.32 -8.03 -1.85
N GLY A 59 -7.94 -9.07 -2.39
CA GLY A 59 -9.34 -9.05 -2.78
C GLY A 59 -10.27 -9.29 -1.60
N LEU A 60 -11.39 -8.56 -1.54
CA LEU A 60 -12.44 -8.74 -0.55
C LEU A 60 -13.66 -9.44 -1.15
N ARG A 61 -14.39 -10.20 -0.33
CA ARG A 61 -15.63 -10.86 -0.79
C ARG A 61 -16.80 -9.90 -0.91
N THR A 62 -16.98 -9.01 0.07
CA THR A 62 -18.24 -8.25 0.22
C THR A 62 -18.05 -6.76 0.45
N LEU A 63 -17.01 -6.35 1.19
CA LEU A 63 -16.85 -4.98 1.63
C LEU A 63 -16.31 -4.10 0.49
N ARG A 64 -17.09 -3.08 0.10
CA ARG A 64 -16.77 -2.19 -1.04
C ARG A 64 -16.31 -0.79 -0.61
N ASN A 65 -16.58 -0.41 0.64
CA ASN A 65 -16.26 0.90 1.16
C ASN A 65 -14.85 0.89 1.78
N GLY A 66 -13.97 1.74 1.25
CA GLY A 66 -12.57 1.83 1.71
C GLY A 66 -12.43 2.37 3.13
N GLU A 67 -13.28 3.32 3.53
CA GLU A 67 -13.25 3.89 4.88
C GLU A 67 -13.70 2.86 5.93
N ASP A 68 -14.80 2.16 5.68
CA ASP A 68 -15.25 1.06 6.54
C ASP A 68 -14.19 -0.03 6.64
N PHE A 69 -13.50 -0.33 5.53
CA PHE A 69 -12.42 -1.31 5.52
C PHE A 69 -11.26 -0.86 6.39
N TYR A 70 -10.79 0.39 6.19
CA TYR A 70 -9.71 0.97 6.96
C TYR A 70 -9.98 0.89 8.47
N TYR A 71 -11.18 1.29 8.90
CA TYR A 71 -11.55 1.24 10.32
C TYR A 71 -11.67 -0.21 10.82
N THR A 72 -12.25 -1.10 10.02
CA THR A 72 -12.38 -2.52 10.39
C THR A 72 -11.02 -3.17 10.58
N VAL A 73 -10.06 -2.91 9.69
CA VAL A 73 -8.66 -3.37 9.83
C VAL A 73 -8.06 -2.83 11.12
N GLY A 74 -8.22 -1.53 11.40
CA GLY A 74 -7.65 -0.87 12.57
C GLY A 74 -8.19 -1.36 13.92
N THR A 75 -9.31 -2.09 13.96
CA THR A 75 -9.94 -2.53 15.22
C THR A 75 -9.12 -3.59 15.98
N LYS A 76 -8.36 -4.44 15.29
CA LYS A 76 -7.62 -5.55 15.89
C LYS A 76 -6.27 -5.75 15.23
N THR A 77 -5.24 -6.05 16.02
CA THR A 77 -3.91 -6.41 15.49
C THR A 77 -3.98 -7.60 14.53
N ALA A 78 -4.81 -8.61 14.85
CA ALA A 78 -5.01 -9.76 13.97
C ALA A 78 -5.61 -9.41 12.60
N ASN A 79 -6.38 -8.32 12.49
CA ASN A 79 -6.90 -7.87 11.19
C ASN A 79 -5.79 -7.23 10.36
N ILE A 80 -4.91 -6.44 11.00
CA ILE A 80 -3.74 -5.83 10.37
C ILE A 80 -2.78 -6.92 9.88
N GLU A 81 -2.46 -7.88 10.76
CA GLU A 81 -1.62 -9.03 10.41
C GLU A 81 -2.25 -9.85 9.29
N ALA A 82 -3.56 -10.13 9.35
CA ALA A 82 -4.25 -10.88 8.30
C ALA A 82 -4.23 -10.14 6.95
N LEU A 83 -4.40 -8.82 6.95
CA LEU A 83 -4.27 -8.01 5.73
C LEU A 83 -2.86 -8.09 5.16
N LEU A 84 -1.84 -8.00 6.01
CA LEU A 84 -0.45 -8.08 5.56
C LEU A 84 -0.09 -9.48 5.07
N VAL A 85 -0.54 -10.54 5.76
CA VAL A 85 -0.40 -11.93 5.29
C VAL A 85 -1.05 -12.11 3.94
N GLN A 86 -2.24 -11.53 3.73
CA GLN A 86 -2.83 -11.53 2.41
C GLN A 86 -1.88 -10.90 1.38
N SER A 87 -1.35 -9.73 1.68
CA SER A 87 -0.54 -8.97 0.72
C SER A 87 0.84 -9.59 0.39
N VAL A 88 1.45 -10.37 1.31
CA VAL A 88 2.81 -10.94 1.15
C VAL A 88 2.82 -12.47 1.00
N GLY A 89 1.72 -13.11 1.32
CA GLY A 89 1.63 -14.56 1.46
C GLY A 89 1.33 -15.28 0.16
N GLU A 90 1.36 -16.60 0.25
CA GLU A 90 1.12 -17.53 -0.84
C GLU A 90 -0.35 -17.92 -0.90
N LYS A 91 -0.94 -17.81 -2.09
CA LYS A 91 -2.30 -18.25 -2.38
C LYS A 91 -2.33 -19.78 -2.44
N ILE A 92 -3.21 -20.38 -1.67
CA ILE A 92 -3.53 -21.79 -1.75
C ILE A 92 -4.71 -21.95 -2.69
N ASP A 93 -4.64 -22.96 -3.56
CA ASP A 93 -5.75 -23.34 -4.42
C ASP A 93 -7.03 -23.55 -3.58
N ILE A 94 -8.19 -23.14 -4.09
CA ILE A 94 -9.45 -23.28 -3.35
C ILE A 94 -9.75 -24.74 -3.01
N GLU A 95 -9.34 -25.70 -3.84
CA GLU A 95 -9.55 -27.13 -3.60
C GLU A 95 -8.73 -27.66 -2.40
N GLU A 96 -7.64 -26.97 -2.06
CA GLU A 96 -6.74 -27.32 -0.95
C GLU A 96 -6.74 -26.29 0.18
N ALA A 97 -7.55 -25.24 0.03
CA ALA A 97 -7.77 -24.25 1.05
C ALA A 97 -8.34 -24.90 2.33
N CYS A 98 -8.17 -24.24 3.47
CA CYS A 98 -8.80 -24.71 4.69
C CYS A 98 -10.34 -24.73 4.56
N ASP A 99 -11.00 -25.60 5.32
CA ASP A 99 -12.45 -25.85 5.25
C ASP A 99 -13.27 -24.56 5.38
N PHE A 100 -12.80 -23.63 6.21
CA PHE A 100 -13.41 -22.30 6.39
C PHE A 100 -13.35 -21.48 5.09
N CYS A 101 -12.22 -21.50 4.38
CA CYS A 101 -12.06 -20.79 3.12
C CYS A 101 -12.79 -21.48 1.96
N GLN A 102 -12.85 -22.82 1.93
CA GLN A 102 -13.65 -23.59 0.97
C GLN A 102 -15.14 -23.25 1.08
N GLN A 103 -15.62 -22.92 2.28
CA GLN A 103 -16.98 -22.44 2.53
C GLN A 103 -17.15 -20.93 2.28
N PHE A 104 -16.18 -20.30 1.61
CA PHE A 104 -16.15 -18.86 1.33
C PHE A 104 -16.30 -17.98 2.58
N GLN A 105 -15.75 -18.40 3.72
CA GLN A 105 -15.79 -17.66 4.98
C GLN A 105 -14.54 -16.83 5.25
N GLY A 106 -14.74 -15.67 5.90
CA GLY A 106 -13.70 -14.64 6.08
C GLY A 106 -13.84 -13.48 5.09
N PRO A 107 -13.10 -12.38 5.30
CA PRO A 107 -13.27 -11.16 4.50
C PRO A 107 -12.63 -11.26 3.11
N PHE A 108 -11.57 -12.05 2.94
CA PHE A 108 -10.76 -12.10 1.73
C PHE A 108 -11.22 -13.19 0.78
N THR A 109 -11.05 -12.97 -0.51
CA THR A 109 -11.41 -13.92 -1.58
C THR A 109 -10.60 -15.21 -1.50
N SER A 110 -9.28 -15.11 -1.37
CA SER A 110 -8.38 -16.28 -1.39
C SER A 110 -7.97 -16.79 -0.01
N CYS A 111 -7.58 -18.06 0.03
CA CYS A 111 -6.92 -18.64 1.20
C CYS A 111 -5.41 -18.38 1.10
N VAL A 112 -4.88 -17.50 1.96
CA VAL A 112 -3.46 -17.12 1.91
C VAL A 112 -2.75 -17.44 3.21
N ILE A 113 -1.55 -18.01 3.11
CA ILE A 113 -0.69 -18.35 4.23
C ILE A 113 0.68 -17.67 4.09
N SER A 114 1.40 -17.54 5.19
CA SER A 114 2.83 -17.23 5.17
C SER A 114 3.60 -18.51 5.50
N ALA A 115 4.04 -19.25 4.47
CA ALA A 115 4.65 -20.58 4.60
C ALA A 115 5.89 -20.55 5.53
N ASP A 116 6.77 -19.56 5.36
CA ASP A 116 7.98 -19.41 6.16
C ASP A 116 7.70 -19.03 7.63
N LEU A 117 6.56 -18.39 7.89
CA LEU A 117 6.17 -17.92 9.22
C LEU A 117 5.12 -18.83 9.89
N ARG A 118 4.91 -20.05 9.40
CA ARG A 118 3.92 -21.00 9.95
C ARG A 118 4.08 -21.29 11.44
N HIS A 119 5.30 -21.21 11.95
CA HIS A 119 5.61 -21.38 13.38
C HIS A 119 5.07 -20.22 14.24
N LEU A 120 4.91 -19.02 13.66
CA LEU A 120 4.30 -17.85 14.32
C LEU A 120 2.80 -17.75 13.99
N LEU A 121 2.42 -18.13 12.77
CA LEU A 121 1.04 -18.07 12.28
C LEU A 121 0.66 -19.39 11.61
N PRO A 122 0.09 -20.35 12.35
CA PRO A 122 -0.31 -21.65 11.78
C PRO A 122 -1.60 -21.58 10.96
N THR A 123 -2.24 -20.42 10.85
CA THR A 123 -3.54 -20.23 10.19
C THR A 123 -3.43 -19.40 8.92
N CYS A 124 -4.40 -19.51 8.01
CA CYS A 124 -4.51 -18.59 6.88
C CYS A 124 -5.00 -17.20 7.32
N ALA A 125 -4.85 -16.20 6.45
CA ALA A 125 -5.28 -14.82 6.69
C ALA A 125 -6.77 -14.70 7.04
N ASN A 126 -7.64 -15.41 6.30
CA ASN A 126 -9.08 -15.40 6.53
C ASN A 126 -9.47 -15.92 7.92
N CYS A 127 -8.80 -16.96 8.42
CA CYS A 127 -9.05 -17.50 9.75
C CYS A 127 -8.35 -16.68 10.85
N HIS A 128 -7.20 -16.06 10.54
CA HIS A 128 -6.53 -15.17 11.49
C HIS A 128 -7.37 -13.93 11.77
N TRP A 129 -8.04 -13.41 10.74
CA TRP A 129 -8.91 -12.26 10.84
C TRP A 129 -9.92 -12.39 11.98
N GLY A 130 -10.01 -11.34 12.79
CA GLY A 130 -10.93 -11.29 13.91
C GLY A 130 -10.59 -12.21 15.09
N LEU A 131 -9.42 -12.87 15.09
CA LEU A 131 -8.99 -13.90 16.05
C LEU A 131 -9.79 -15.21 15.95
N LYS A 132 -10.20 -15.59 14.74
CA LYS A 132 -10.97 -16.82 14.47
C LYS A 132 -10.09 -18.06 14.17
N GLY A 133 -8.82 -18.02 14.56
CA GLY A 133 -7.81 -18.99 14.13
C GLY A 133 -8.18 -20.46 14.39
N LYS A 134 -8.91 -20.75 15.48
CA LYS A 134 -9.37 -22.11 15.84
C LYS A 134 -10.23 -22.81 14.78
N GLN A 135 -10.80 -22.06 13.84
CA GLN A 135 -11.62 -22.58 12.74
C GLN A 135 -10.78 -23.00 11.52
N CYS A 136 -9.47 -22.76 11.54
CA CYS A 136 -8.58 -23.10 10.43
C CYS A 136 -8.18 -24.58 10.52
N SER A 137 -8.59 -25.40 9.56
CA SER A 137 -8.16 -26.81 9.49
C SER A 137 -6.64 -26.95 9.32
N PHE A 138 -5.96 -25.91 8.83
CA PHE A 138 -4.49 -25.86 8.74
C PHE A 138 -3.74 -25.95 10.07
N ILE A 139 -4.40 -25.74 11.22
CA ILE A 139 -3.76 -25.96 12.53
C ILE A 139 -3.41 -27.45 12.72
N ILE A 140 -4.24 -28.34 12.19
CA ILE A 140 -4.12 -29.79 12.34
C ILE A 140 -3.53 -30.41 11.07
N GLN A 141 -3.93 -29.90 9.90
CA GLN A 141 -3.57 -30.40 8.59
C GLN A 141 -2.96 -29.28 7.76
N PRO A 142 -1.66 -28.98 7.91
CA PRO A 142 -1.00 -27.95 7.10
C PRO A 142 -1.11 -28.28 5.61
N PRO A 143 -1.22 -27.27 4.73
CA PRO A 143 -1.24 -27.49 3.29
C PRO A 143 0.10 -28.09 2.83
N ALA A 144 0.07 -28.84 1.74
CA ALA A 144 1.28 -29.47 1.23
C ALA A 144 2.29 -28.40 0.75
N PRO A 145 3.61 -28.67 0.81
CA PRO A 145 4.65 -27.68 0.50
C PRO A 145 4.66 -27.14 -0.94
N HIS A 146 3.90 -27.76 -1.85
CA HIS A 146 3.95 -27.48 -3.29
C HIS A 146 2.67 -26.85 -3.86
N THR A 147 1.66 -26.60 -3.03
CA THR A 147 0.34 -26.15 -3.49
C THR A 147 -0.01 -24.70 -3.18
N ALA A 148 1.03 -23.92 -2.85
CA ALA A 148 1.01 -22.52 -3.21
C ALA A 148 0.89 -22.43 -4.73
N ILE A 149 -0.14 -21.74 -5.22
CA ILE A 149 -0.19 -21.30 -6.61
C ILE A 149 1.10 -20.53 -6.81
N GLN A 150 2.06 -21.15 -7.51
CA GLN A 150 3.16 -20.40 -8.05
C GLN A 150 2.47 -19.34 -8.89
N GLN A 151 2.52 -18.08 -8.42
CA GLN A 151 2.35 -16.97 -9.33
C GLN A 151 3.24 -17.35 -10.48
N THR A 152 2.64 -17.62 -11.65
CA THR A 152 3.42 -17.81 -12.84
C THR A 152 4.29 -16.58 -12.88
N GLU A 153 5.57 -16.74 -12.56
CA GLU A 153 6.59 -15.87 -13.04
C GLU A 153 6.29 -15.89 -14.54
N LYS A 154 5.60 -14.86 -15.04
CA LYS A 154 5.84 -14.45 -16.42
C LYS A 154 7.34 -14.49 -16.52
N PRO A 155 7.91 -15.33 -17.42
CA PRO A 155 9.34 -15.60 -17.44
C PRO A 155 9.98 -14.24 -17.32
N GLY A 156 10.58 -13.98 -16.14
CA GLY A 156 11.17 -12.69 -15.86
C GLY A 156 12.13 -12.53 -17.00
N THR A 157 11.90 -11.52 -17.86
CA THR A 157 12.82 -11.21 -18.95
C THR A 157 14.18 -11.21 -18.27
N SER A 158 14.98 -12.23 -18.54
CA SER A 158 16.31 -12.35 -17.98
C SER A 158 17.09 -11.28 -18.71
N MET A 159 16.92 -10.05 -18.22
CA MET A 159 17.53 -8.89 -18.80
C MET A 159 19.01 -9.10 -18.60
N THR A 160 19.70 -9.19 -19.72
CA THR A 160 21.15 -9.18 -19.72
C THR A 160 21.62 -7.92 -19.00
N LEU A 161 22.83 -7.97 -18.44
CA LEU A 161 23.44 -6.81 -17.77
C LEU A 161 23.40 -5.56 -18.66
N GLN A 162 23.51 -5.76 -19.98
CA GLN A 162 23.45 -4.72 -20.99
C GLN A 162 22.05 -4.08 -21.13
N GLU A 163 20.97 -4.87 -21.06
CA GLU A 163 19.60 -4.34 -21.10
C GLU A 163 19.25 -3.58 -19.80
N LEU A 164 19.83 -4.00 -18.67
CA LEU A 164 19.68 -3.31 -17.40
C LEU A 164 20.37 -1.94 -17.44
N ASP A 165 21.59 -1.87 -17.99
CA ASP A 165 22.33 -0.62 -18.17
C ASP A 165 21.60 0.35 -19.11
N GLU A 166 21.04 -0.14 -20.22
CA GLU A 166 20.24 0.68 -21.13
C GLU A 166 18.95 1.21 -20.48
N THR A 167 18.32 0.40 -19.64
CA THR A 167 17.11 0.81 -18.91
C THR A 167 17.44 1.84 -17.85
N LEU A 168 18.52 1.63 -17.10
CA LEU A 168 19.01 2.60 -16.12
C LEU A 168 19.38 3.94 -16.77
N ALA A 169 20.00 3.92 -17.95
CA ALA A 169 20.32 5.13 -18.70
C ALA A 169 19.06 5.91 -19.11
N LYS A 170 18.00 5.22 -19.56
CA LYS A 170 16.72 5.84 -19.91
C LYS A 170 16.04 6.49 -18.70
N GLU A 171 16.05 5.81 -17.55
CA GLU A 171 15.50 6.35 -16.30
C GLU A 171 16.28 7.56 -15.79
N ILE A 172 17.61 7.55 -15.87
CA ILE A 172 18.44 8.71 -15.51
C ILE A 172 18.10 9.90 -16.42
N LEU A 173 17.98 9.69 -17.73
CA LEU A 173 17.59 10.74 -18.68
C LEU A 173 16.19 11.29 -18.41
N ALA A 174 15.23 10.42 -18.11
CA ALA A 174 13.87 10.84 -17.76
C ALA A 174 13.86 11.68 -16.48
N ARG A 175 14.58 11.24 -15.44
CA ARG A 175 14.74 11.98 -14.18
C ARG A 175 15.35 13.36 -14.41
N ASP A 176 16.43 13.43 -15.19
CA ASP A 176 17.14 14.68 -15.43
C ASP A 176 16.28 15.67 -16.24
N SER A 177 15.45 15.17 -17.17
CA SER A 177 14.44 15.97 -17.87
C SER A 177 13.41 16.57 -16.92
N VAL A 178 12.85 15.77 -16.01
CA VAL A 178 11.90 16.24 -14.99
C VAL A 178 12.54 17.29 -14.07
N MET A 179 13.79 17.07 -13.66
CA MET A 179 14.53 18.02 -12.84
C MET A 179 14.81 19.35 -13.56
N ALA A 180 15.02 19.32 -14.88
CA ALA A 180 15.15 20.55 -15.68
C ALA A 180 13.84 21.36 -15.70
N VAL A 181 12.70 20.70 -15.84
CA VAL A 181 11.37 21.35 -15.77
C VAL A 181 11.15 21.98 -14.40
N LEU A 182 11.46 21.25 -13.32
CA LEU A 182 11.36 21.77 -11.94
C LEU A 182 12.21 23.03 -11.73
N ARG A 183 13.46 23.04 -12.23
CA ARG A 183 14.32 24.23 -12.16
C ARG A 183 13.74 25.42 -12.93
N SER A 184 13.17 25.16 -14.11
CA SER A 184 12.51 26.20 -14.92
C SER A 184 11.31 26.80 -14.19
N HIS A 185 10.46 25.96 -13.58
CA HIS A 185 9.34 26.42 -12.76
C HIS A 185 9.78 27.25 -11.55
N ASN A 186 10.82 26.82 -10.84
CA ASN A 186 11.34 27.58 -9.70
C ASN A 186 11.82 28.97 -10.11
N ARG A 187 12.56 29.08 -11.23
CA ARG A 187 12.96 30.36 -11.79
C ARG A 187 11.76 31.24 -12.13
N ARG A 188 10.72 30.66 -12.74
CA ARG A 188 9.49 31.41 -13.06
C ARG A 188 8.78 31.94 -11.83
N ILE A 189 8.76 31.16 -10.74
CA ILE A 189 8.20 31.58 -9.45
C ILE A 189 8.98 32.77 -8.89
N GLU A 190 10.30 32.76 -8.97
CA GLU A 190 11.15 33.87 -8.51
C GLU A 190 10.92 35.14 -9.33
N GLU A 191 10.83 35.04 -10.66
CA GLU A 191 10.50 36.17 -11.56
C GLU A 191 9.14 36.79 -11.22
N LEU A 192 8.12 35.95 -10.98
CA LEU A 192 6.78 36.41 -10.60
C LEU A 192 6.79 37.10 -9.23
N ARG A 193 7.57 36.59 -8.27
CA ARG A 193 7.73 37.24 -6.96
C ARG A 193 8.41 38.60 -7.07
N ALA A 194 9.46 38.71 -7.88
CA ALA A 194 10.15 39.98 -8.12
C ALA A 194 9.21 41.01 -8.78
N THR A 195 8.46 40.58 -9.80
CA THR A 195 7.48 41.44 -10.50
C THR A 195 6.39 41.93 -9.54
N LYS A 196 5.87 41.03 -8.69
CA LYS A 196 4.89 41.40 -7.67
C LYS A 196 5.44 42.43 -6.68
N ALA A 197 6.69 42.26 -6.22
CA ALA A 197 7.33 43.21 -5.32
C ALA A 197 7.48 44.60 -5.96
N THR A 198 7.83 44.68 -7.25
CA THR A 198 7.91 45.96 -7.97
C THR A 198 6.55 46.65 -8.10
N MET A 199 5.48 45.90 -8.39
CA MET A 199 4.13 46.45 -8.48
C MET A 199 3.63 47.00 -7.12
N GLN A 200 3.91 46.27 -6.04
CA GLN A 200 3.56 46.72 -4.69
C GLN A 200 4.33 47.98 -4.29
N ALA A 201 5.60 48.09 -4.67
CA ALA A 201 6.40 49.28 -4.42
C ALA A 201 5.89 50.52 -5.19
N SER A 202 5.46 50.36 -6.44
CA SER A 202 4.85 51.46 -7.21
C SER A 202 3.51 51.90 -6.62
N GLU A 203 2.64 50.97 -6.24
CA GLU A 203 1.35 51.28 -5.59
C GLU A 203 1.53 52.03 -4.26
N GLN A 204 2.58 51.70 -3.49
CA GLN A 204 2.89 52.42 -2.25
C GLN A 204 3.41 53.84 -2.50
N GLN A 205 4.18 54.07 -3.57
CA GLN A 205 4.64 55.40 -3.94
C GLN A 205 3.49 56.29 -4.43
N ASP A 206 2.57 55.75 -5.23
CA ASP A 206 1.39 56.47 -5.71
C ASP A 206 0.43 56.86 -4.57
N ASN A 207 0.25 55.97 -3.58
CA ASN A 207 -0.55 56.27 -2.40
C ASN A 207 0.07 57.36 -1.50
N VAL A 208 1.40 57.40 -1.37
CA VAL A 208 2.10 58.44 -0.60
C VAL A 208 2.07 59.80 -1.33
N ALA A 209 2.16 59.80 -2.66
CA ALA A 209 2.04 61.02 -3.47
C ALA A 209 0.63 61.62 -3.42
N GLY A 210 -0.43 60.78 -3.46
CA GLY A 210 -1.81 61.22 -3.34
C GLY A 210 -2.18 61.79 -1.96
N ALA A 211 -1.55 61.29 -0.90
CA ALA A 211 -1.75 61.78 0.47
C ALA A 211 -1.12 63.17 0.71
N ASN A 212 -0.02 63.51 0.02
CA ASN A 212 0.64 64.82 0.16
C ASN A 212 -0.03 65.95 -0.64
N LEU A 213 -0.96 65.65 -1.54
CA LEU A 213 -1.71 66.64 -2.33
C LEU A 213 -2.98 67.15 -1.62
N HIS A 214 -3.34 66.58 -0.47
CA HIS A 214 -4.56 66.91 0.28
C HIS A 214 -4.29 67.57 1.65
N ASN A 215 -3.06 68.05 1.88
CA ASN A 215 -2.68 68.87 3.04
C ASN A 215 -2.30 70.29 2.62
#